data_AF-A0A3B1APT4-F1
#
_entry.id   AF-A0A3B1APT4-F1
#
_cell.length_a   1.000
_cell.length_b   1.000
_cell.length_c   1.000
_cell.angle_alpha   90.00
_cell.angle_beta   90.00
_cell.angle_gamma   90.00
#
_symmetry.space_group_name_H-M   'P 1'
#
loop_
_entity.id
_entity.type
_entity.pdbx_description
1 polymer ?
#
loop_
_entity_poly.entity_id
_entity_poly.type
_entity_poly.pdbx_seq_one_letter_code
_entity_poly.pdbx_strand_id
1 'polypeptide(L)' 'MKREIKQRLQWVRLYEETEDAGFVCRRCGISRPTLRKWWRRYKSLGIEGLQSQSRRPHRSPNSKIGKNEEKLILKLRRT' A
#
# COMPACT_ATOMS: atom_id res chain seq x y z
N MET A 1 -3.96 14.40 4.10
CA MET A 1 -3.01 13.36 3.61
C MET A 1 -2.70 12.37 4.73
N LYS A 2 -2.96 11.07 4.56
CA LYS A 2 -2.74 10.03 5.60
C LYS A 2 -1.27 9.97 6.02
N ARG A 3 -0.99 9.75 7.31
CA ARG A 3 0.38 9.66 7.89
C ARG A 3 1.26 8.68 7.12
N GLU A 4 0.69 7.55 6.74
CA GLU A 4 1.33 6.50 5.95
C GLU A 4 1.81 6.97 4.57
N ILE A 5 1.01 7.80 3.88
CA ILE A 5 1.38 8.35 2.57
C ILE A 5 2.56 9.32 2.72
N LYS A 6 2.57 10.13 3.79
CA LYS A 6 3.68 11.05 4.09
C LYS A 6 4.98 10.28 4.30
N GLN A 7 4.92 9.21 5.08
CA GLN A 7 6.08 8.37 5.36
C GLN A 7 6.63 7.71 4.08
N ARG A 8 5.76 7.14 3.23
CA ARG A 8 6.19 6.52 1.98
C ARG A 8 6.74 7.54 0.98
N LEU A 9 6.19 8.75 0.95
CA LEU A 9 6.69 9.84 0.12
C LEU A 9 8.11 10.24 0.54
N GLN A 10 8.39 10.26 1.84
CA GLN A 10 9.74 10.49 2.36
C GLN A 10 10.73 9.43 1.87
N TRP A 11 10.36 8.15 1.88
CA TRP A 11 11.22 7.07 1.38
C TRP A 11 11.57 7.26 -0.09
N VAL A 12 10.57 7.62 -0.89
CA VAL A 12 10.71 7.78 -2.32
C VAL A 12 11.56 9.00 -2.66
N ARG A 13 11.32 10.16 -2.03
CA ARG A 13 12.13 11.37 -2.23
C ARG A 13 13.59 11.15 -1.84
N LEU A 14 13.82 10.49 -0.70
CA LEU A 14 15.19 10.18 -0.28
C LEU A 14 15.90 9.26 -1.28
N TYR A 15 15.18 8.32 -1.89
CA TYR A 15 15.75 7.46 -2.93
C TYR A 15 15.98 8.19 -4.25
N GLU A 16 15.11 9.13 -4.61
CA GLU A 16 15.28 9.99 -5.79
C GLU A 16 16.51 10.91 -5.66
N GLU A 17 16.80 11.41 -4.46
CA GLU A 17 17.97 12.26 -4.20
C GLU A 17 19.29 11.48 -4.13
N THR A 18 19.27 10.25 -3.59
CA THR A 18 20.51 9.52 -3.27
C THR A 18 20.84 8.40 -4.24
N GLU A 19 19.84 7.86 -4.94
CA GLU A 19 19.91 6.65 -5.76
C GLU A 19 20.49 5.40 -5.05
N ASP A 20 20.76 5.48 -3.74
CA ASP A 20 21.29 4.39 -2.91
C ASP A 20 20.17 3.72 -2.10
N ALA A 21 19.72 2.58 -2.59
CA ALA A 21 18.69 1.78 -1.93
C ALA A 21 19.13 1.28 -0.54
N GLY A 22 20.42 1.01 -0.34
CA GLY A 22 20.98 0.54 0.93
C GLY A 22 20.93 1.64 2.00
N PHE A 23 21.37 2.85 1.65
CA PHE A 23 21.29 4.01 2.53
C PHE A 23 19.85 4.31 2.95
N VAL A 24 18.92 4.38 1.99
CA VAL A 24 17.49 4.66 2.26
C VAL A 24 16.90 3.59 3.17
N CYS A 25 17.17 2.31 2.91
CA CYS A 25 16.64 1.21 3.74
C CYS A 25 17.13 1.28 5.18
N ARG A 26 18.42 1.58 5.41
CA ARG A 26 18.99 1.78 6.75
C ARG A 26 18.39 3.00 7.45
N ARG A 27 18.28 4.13 6.76
CA ARG A 27 17.78 5.39 7.33
C ARG A 27 16.28 5.35 7.63
N CYS A 28 15.50 4.66 6.80
CA CYS A 28 14.04 4.60 6.91
C CYS A 28 13.52 3.36 7.65
N GLY A 29 14.39 2.40 8.01
CA GLY A 29 13.99 1.18 8.72
C GLY A 29 13.10 0.25 7.87
N ILE A 30 13.36 0.17 6.57
CA ILE A 30 12.56 -0.64 5.64
C ILE A 30 13.41 -1.64 4.86
N SER A 31 12.79 -2.71 4.38
CA SER A 31 13.46 -3.66 3.49
C SER A 31 13.60 -3.13 2.06
N ARG A 32 14.62 -3.59 1.33
CA ARG A 32 14.80 -3.30 -0.11
C ARG A 32 13.57 -3.67 -0.95
N PRO A 33 12.92 -4.84 -0.76
CA PRO A 33 11.65 -5.15 -1.43
C PRO A 33 10.55 -4.11 -1.17
N THR A 34 10.43 -3.61 0.05
CA THR A 34 9.45 -2.57 0.41
C THR A 34 9.74 -1.28 -0.36
N LEU A 35 10.99 -0.81 -0.37
CA LEU A 35 11.38 0.38 -1.12
C LEU A 35 11.08 0.20 -2.63
N ARG A 36 11.52 -0.90 -3.24
CA ARG A 36 11.29 -1.18 -4.67
C ARG A 36 9.81 -1.19 -5.04
N LYS A 37 8.96 -1.78 -4.18
CA LYS A 37 7.50 -1.78 -4.39
C LYS A 37 6.94 -0.36 -4.47
N TRP A 38 7.28 0.48 -3.49
CA TRP A 38 6.74 1.84 -3.43
C TRP A 38 7.32 2.75 -4.50
N TRP A 39 8.61 2.60 -4.80
CA TRP A 39 9.26 3.30 -5.91
C TRP A 39 8.57 3.02 -7.25
N ARG A 40 8.32 1.74 -7.57
CA ARG A 40 7.63 1.36 -8.81
C ARG A 40 6.22 1.97 -8.89
N ARG A 41 5.48 1.93 -7.79
CA ARG A 41 4.12 2.51 -7.72
C ARG A 41 4.13 4.03 -7.89
N TYR A 42 5.11 4.69 -7.27
CA TYR A 42 5.28 6.13 -7.41
C TYR A 42 5.64 6.51 -8.85
N LYS A 43 6.56 5.79 -9.50
CA LYS A 43 6.86 6.02 -10.93
C LYS A 43 5.63 5.87 -11.82
N SER A 44 4.72 4.95 -11.52
CA SER A 44 3.54 4.70 -12.35
C SER A 44 2.36 5.65 -12.09
N LEU A 45 2.14 6.07 -10.84
CA LEU A 45 0.90 6.73 -10.40
C LEU A 45 1.16 7.98 -9.52
N GLY A 46 2.42 8.41 -9.38
CA GLY A 46 2.82 9.47 -8.48
C GLY A 46 2.40 9.21 -7.03
N ILE A 47 1.89 10.24 -6.37
CA ILE A 47 1.47 10.20 -4.96
C ILE A 47 0.29 9.23 -4.75
N GLU A 48 -0.58 9.04 -5.74
CA GLU A 48 -1.71 8.11 -5.65
C GLU A 48 -1.24 6.66 -5.50
N GLY A 49 -0.11 6.32 -6.13
CA GLY A 49 0.52 5.00 -6.00
C GLY A 49 1.00 4.66 -4.59
N LEU A 50 1.12 5.66 -3.71
CA LEU A 50 1.54 5.48 -2.31
C LEU A 50 0.39 5.16 -1.36
N GLN A 51 -0.86 5.16 -1.85
CA GLN A 51 -2.00 4.76 -1.05
C GLN A 51 -1.98 3.25 -0.73
N SER A 52 -2.49 2.89 0.46
CA SER A 52 -2.74 1.48 0.77
C SER A 52 -3.79 0.92 -0.17
N GLN A 53 -3.44 -0.19 -0.81
CA GLN A 53 -4.36 -0.98 -1.61
C GLN A 53 -4.86 -2.17 -0.78
N SER A 54 -6.06 -2.64 -1.08
CA SER A 54 -6.62 -3.84 -0.47
C SER A 54 -5.65 -5.01 -0.64
N ARG A 55 -5.44 -5.77 0.44
CA ARG A 55 -4.69 -7.03 0.43
C ARG A 55 -5.59 -8.23 0.17
N ARG A 56 -6.90 -8.01 -0.01
CA ARG A 56 -7.86 -9.07 -0.27
C ARG A 56 -7.55 -9.69 -1.64
N PRO A 57 -7.50 -11.02 -1.76
CA PRO A 57 -7.37 -11.66 -3.05
C PRO A 57 -8.54 -11.26 -3.95
N HIS A 58 -8.27 -11.00 -5.23
CA HIS A 58 -9.30 -10.67 -6.21
C HIS A 58 -10.28 -11.81 -6.46
N ARG A 59 -9.81 -13.05 -6.33
CA ARG A 59 -10.62 -14.27 -6.44
C ARG A 59 -10.31 -15.20 -5.29
N SER A 60 -11.35 -15.73 -4.67
CA SER A 60 -11.26 -16.78 -3.65
C SER A 60 -12.23 -17.89 -4.09
N PRO A 61 -11.73 -19.00 -4.67
CA PRO A 61 -12.59 -20.06 -5.21
C PRO A 61 -13.57 -20.62 -4.18
N ASN A 62 -13.16 -20.66 -2.90
CA ASN A 62 -13.98 -21.12 -1.78
C ASN A 62 -14.74 -19.98 -1.07
N SER A 63 -15.09 -18.90 -1.79
CA SER A 63 -15.86 -17.79 -1.22
C SER A 63 -17.27 -18.24 -0.89
N LYS A 64 -17.57 -18.39 0.40
CA LYS A 64 -18.90 -18.78 0.91
C LYS A 64 -19.88 -17.62 1.03
N ILE A 65 -19.40 -16.38 0.90
CA ILE A 65 -20.20 -15.17 1.07
C ILE A 65 -20.45 -14.57 -0.32
N GLY A 66 -21.72 -14.53 -0.73
CA GLY A 66 -22.18 -13.83 -1.91
C GLY A 66 -22.48 -12.36 -1.63
N LYS A 67 -22.94 -11.65 -2.67
CA LYS A 67 -23.25 -10.21 -2.56
C LYS A 67 -24.40 -9.91 -1.60
N ASN A 68 -25.35 -10.83 -1.46
CA ASN A 68 -26.53 -10.64 -0.61
C ASN A 68 -26.17 -10.79 0.87
N GLU A 69 -25.38 -11.82 1.18
CA GLU A 69 -24.85 -12.07 2.53
C GLU A 69 -23.93 -10.92 2.96
N GLU A 70 -23.05 -10.43 2.07
CA GLU A 70 -22.19 -9.28 2.35
C GLU A 70 -23.00 -8.01 2.68
N LYS A 71 -24.05 -7.72 1.90
CA LYS A 71 -24.95 -6.59 2.17
C LYS A 71 -25.63 -6.71 3.53
N LEU A 72 -26.12 -7.92 3.88
CA LEU A 72 -26.77 -8.17 5.16
C LEU A 72 -25.80 -7.95 6.33
N ILE A 73 -24.57 -8.50 6.24
CA ILE A 73 -23.52 -8.34 7.26
C ILE A 73 -23.18 -6.85 7.44
N LEU A 74 -23.04 -6.09 6.35
CA LEU A 74 -22.74 -4.65 6.42
C LEU A 74 -23.88 -3.85 7.07
N LYS A 75 -25.14 -4.24 6.86
CA LYS A 75 -26.30 -3.61 7.50
C LYS A 75 -26.27 -3.85 9.02
N LEU A 76 -26.03 -5.10 9.44
CA LEU A 76 -25.96 -5.49 10.85
C LEU A 76 -24.76 -4.89 11.60
N ARG A 77 -23.66 -4.53 10.92
CA ARG A 77 -22.50 -3.87 11.54
C ARG A 77 -22.66 -2.37 11.75
N ARG A 78 -23.69 -1.77 11.14
CA ARG A 78 -23.96 -0.33 11.22
C ARG A 78 -24.99 0.04 12.29
N THR A 79 -25.76 -0.95 12.75
CA THR A 79 -26.55 -0.89 13.99
C THR A 79 -25.63 -1.07 15.18
#